data_AF-A0A0G1MF54-F1
#
_entry.id   AF-A0A0G1MF54-F1
#
_cell.length_a   1.000
_cell.length_b   1.000
_cell.length_c   1.000
_cell.angle_alpha   90.00
_cell.angle_beta   90.00
_cell.angle_gamma   90.00
#
_symmetry.space_group_name_H-M   'P 1'
#
loop_
_entity.id
_entity.type
_entity.pdbx_description
1 polymer ?
#
loop_
_entity_poly.entity_id
_entity_poly.type
_entity_poly.pdbx_seq_one_letter_code
_entity_poly.pdbx_strand_id
1 'polypeptide(L)' 'MSEIRKKTEAELVEMVTAARETLRAERFKDRFSRKANIIQNAKRDVARALTLLSAQRHNKDAK' A
#
# COMPACT_ATOMS: atom_id res chain seq x y z
N MET A 1 10.08 8.36 -3.06
CA MET A 1 10.54 6.98 -2.78
C MET A 1 11.43 6.88 -1.53
N SER A 2 12.07 7.96 -1.08
CA SER A 2 12.96 7.95 0.10
C SER A 2 12.21 7.76 1.42
N GLU A 3 10.98 8.26 1.56
CA GLU A 3 10.26 8.25 2.84
C GLU A 3 9.69 6.88 3.22
N ILE A 4 9.09 6.15 2.28
CA ILE A 4 8.52 4.81 2.55
C ILE A 4 9.64 3.81 2.92
N ARG A 5 10.85 3.98 2.39
CA ARG A 5 11.98 3.08 2.71
C ARG A 5 12.44 3.17 4.17
N LYS A 6 12.18 4.28 4.84
CA LYS A 6 12.52 4.49 6.26
C LYS A 6 11.46 3.90 7.20
N LYS A 7 10.30 3.49 6.67
CA LYS A 7 9.20 2.97 7.48
C LYS A 7 9.53 1.59 8.05
N THR A 8 9.05 1.36 9.27
CA THR A 8 9.16 0.06 9.93
C THR A 8 8.21 -0.96 9.29
N GLU A 9 8.44 -2.25 9.57
CA GLU A 9 7.56 -3.32 9.08
C GLU A 9 6.09 -3.10 9.52
N ALA A 10 5.87 -2.66 10.77
CA ALA A 10 4.54 -2.35 11.29
C ALA A 10 3.87 -1.21 10.51
N GLU A 11 4.59 -0.11 10.27
CA GLU A 11 4.07 1.04 9.51
C GLU A 11 3.78 0.68 8.04
N LEU A 12 4.56 -0.21 7.45
CA LEU A 12 4.31 -0.71 6.09
C LEU A 12 3.04 -1.58 6.05
N VAL A 13 2.80 -2.40 7.07
CA VAL A 13 1.56 -3.19 7.18
C VAL A 13 0.34 -2.29 7.33
N GLU A 14 0.42 -1.29 8.22
CA GLU A 14 -0.65 -0.29 8.39
C GLU A 14 -0.95 0.45 7.08
N MET A 15 0.10 0.84 6.35
CA MET A 15 -0.03 1.50 5.06
C MET A 15 -0.73 0.61 4.02
N VAL A 16 -0.45 -0.70 4.00
CA VAL A 16 -1.16 -1.66 3.13
C VAL A 16 -2.64 -1.75 3.52
N THR A 17 -2.94 -1.83 4.82
CA THR A 17 -4.32 -1.95 5.32
C THR A 17 -5.13 -0.70 4.96
N ALA A 18 -4.62 0.49 5.26
CA ALA A 18 -5.27 1.77 4.95
C ALA A 18 -5.48 1.96 3.42
N ALA A 19 -4.48 1.61 2.60
CA ALA A 19 -4.61 1.71 1.16
C ALA A 19 -5.64 0.70 0.59
N ARG A 20 -5.74 -0.50 1.17
CA ARG A 20 -6.78 -1.49 0.82
C ARG A 20 -8.18 -1.03 1.21
N GLU A 21 -8.33 -0.41 2.37
CA GLU A 21 -9.60 0.19 2.81
C GLU A 21 -10.03 1.31 1.87
N THR A 22 -9.10 2.19 1.50
CA THR A 22 -9.35 3.24 0.50
C THR A 22 -9.83 2.66 -0.83
N LEU A 23 -9.21 1.56 -1.28
CA LEU A 23 -9.63 0.81 -2.47
C LEU A 23 -11.04 0.24 -2.34
N ARG A 24 -11.39 -0.34 -1.18
CA ARG A 24 -12.73 -0.86 -0.92
C ARG A 24 -13.77 0.25 -0.88
N ALA A 25 -13.49 1.33 -0.15
CA ALA A 25 -14.34 2.50 -0.03
C ALA A 25 -14.63 3.13 -1.40
N GLU A 26 -13.59 3.32 -2.23
CA GLU A 26 -13.79 3.79 -3.61
C GLU A 26 -14.58 2.79 -4.44
N ARG A 27 -14.28 1.48 -4.38
CA ARG A 27 -15.01 0.49 -5.19
C ARG A 27 -16.48 0.35 -4.82
N PHE A 28 -16.84 0.66 -3.58
CA PHE A 28 -18.22 0.65 -3.09
C PHE A 28 -19.04 1.85 -3.60
N LYS A 29 -18.39 2.92 -4.06
CA LYS A 29 -19.09 4.07 -4.63
C LYS A 29 -19.74 3.72 -5.97
N ASP A 30 -20.80 4.45 -6.30
CA ASP A 30 -21.43 4.40 -7.62
C ASP A 30 -20.44 4.72 -8.74
N ARG A 31 -20.74 4.20 -9.94
CA ARG A 31 -19.86 4.30 -11.12
C ARG A 31 -19.40 5.73 -11.43
N PHE A 32 -20.28 6.71 -11.23
CA PHE A 32 -19.99 8.13 -11.48
C PHE A 32 -19.23 8.82 -10.32
N SER A 33 -19.34 8.27 -9.11
CA SER A 33 -18.72 8.82 -7.89
C SER A 33 -17.32 8.26 -7.63
N ARG A 34 -16.94 7.19 -8.33
CA ARG A 34 -15.63 6.53 -8.26
C ARG A 34 -14.54 7.39 -8.88
N LYS A 35 -13.46 7.63 -8.12
CA LYS A 35 -12.31 8.38 -8.62
C LYS A 35 -11.19 7.44 -9.05
N ALA A 36 -10.99 7.33 -10.37
CA ALA A 36 -9.96 6.47 -10.96
C ALA A 36 -8.55 6.75 -10.44
N ASN A 37 -8.20 8.03 -10.26
CA ASN A 37 -6.90 8.45 -9.72
C ASN A 37 -6.68 7.94 -8.28
N ILE A 38 -7.71 7.93 -7.44
CA ILE A 38 -7.61 7.44 -6.05
C ILE A 38 -7.39 5.92 -6.06
N ILE A 39 -8.13 5.19 -6.88
CA ILE A 39 -7.96 3.73 -7.05
C ILE A 39 -6.54 3.42 -7.55
N GLN A 40 -6.05 4.17 -8.53
CA GLN A 40 -4.72 3.96 -9.10
C GLN A 40 -3.62 4.23 -8.07
N ASN A 41 -3.73 5.32 -7.30
CA ASN A 41 -2.78 5.66 -6.26
C ASN A 41 -2.79 4.62 -5.13
N ALA A 42 -3.96 4.24 -4.64
CA ALA A 42 -4.11 3.21 -3.61
C ALA A 42 -3.50 1.86 -4.05
N LYS A 43 -3.69 1.45 -5.31
CA LYS A 43 -3.04 0.25 -5.86
C LYS A 43 -1.51 0.36 -5.88
N ARG A 44 -0.99 1.52 -6.28
CA ARG A 44 0.47 1.78 -6.30
C ARG A 44 1.05 1.75 -4.89
N ASP A 45 0.34 2.30 -3.92
CA ASP A 45 0.79 2.34 -2.53
C ASP A 45 0.82 0.94 -1.90
N VAL A 46 -0.21 0.12 -2.15
CA VAL A 46 -0.21 -1.31 -1.77
C VAL A 46 0.99 -2.03 -2.40
N ALA A 47 1.21 -1.88 -3.71
CA ALA A 47 2.30 -2.57 -4.40
C ALA A 47 3.68 -2.16 -3.84
N ARG A 48 3.89 -0.86 -3.60
CA ARG A 48 5.14 -0.35 -3.05
C ARG A 48 5.39 -0.85 -1.62
N ALA A 49 4.39 -0.80 -0.76
CA ALA A 49 4.53 -1.24 0.62
C ALA A 49 4.78 -2.75 0.72
N LEU A 50 4.07 -3.57 -0.08
CA LEU A 50 4.30 -5.02 -0.15
C LEU A 50 5.69 -5.37 -0.70
N THR A 51 6.16 -4.64 -1.72
CA THR A 51 7.52 -4.83 -2.27
C THR A 51 8.58 -4.61 -1.19
N LEU A 52 8.43 -3.56 -0.39
CA LEU A 52 9.38 -3.24 0.68
C LEU A 52 9.28 -4.21 1.85
N LEU A 53 8.07 -4.64 2.23
CA LEU A 53 7.87 -5.69 3.23
C LEU A 53 8.57 -6.99 2.80
N SER A 54 8.38 -7.41 1.56
CA SER A 54 9.03 -8.59 1.01
C SER A 54 10.55 -8.45 1.02
N ALA A 55 11.09 -7.30 0.60
CA ALA A 55 12.53 -7.03 0.64
C ALA A 55 13.09 -7.01 2.08
N GLN A 56 12.37 -6.44 3.05
CA GLN A 56 12.79 -6.42 4.46
C GLN A 56 12.81 -7.82 5.06
N ARG A 57 11.81 -8.65 4.76
CA ARG A 57 11.76 -10.05 5.23
C ARG A 57 12.89 -10.88 4.64
N HIS A 58 13.09 -10.80 3.34
CA HIS A 58 14.20 -11.49 2.67
C HIS A 58 15.57 -11.07 3.24
N ASN A 59 15.76 -9.79 3.57
CA ASN A 59 17.01 -9.31 4.18
C ASN A 59 17.17 -9.69 5.66
N LYS A 60 16.08 -9.98 6.38
CA LYS A 60 16.13 -10.58 7.73
C LYS A 60 16.49 -12.06 7.65
N ASP A 61 15.91 -12.79 6.69
CA ASP A 61 16.13 -14.24 6.53
C ASP A 61 17.52 -14.57 5.97
N ALA A 62 18.14 -13.64 5.23
CA ALA A 62 19.49 -13.78 4.68
C ALA A 62 20.62 -13.37 5.66
N LYS A 63 20.29 -12.96 6.89
CA LYS A 63 21.23 -12.63 7.96
C LYS A 63 21.22 -13.72 9.02
#